data_AF-A0A938H9M1-F1
#
_entry.id   AF-A0A938H9M1-F1
#
_cell.length_a   1.000
_cell.length_b   1.000
_cell.length_c   1.000
_cell.angle_alpha   90.00
_cell.angle_beta   90.00
_cell.angle_gamma   90.00
#
_symmetry.space_group_name_H-M   'P 1'
#
loop_
_entity.id
_entity.type
_entity.pdbx_description
1 polymer ?
#
loop_
_entity_poly.entity_id
_entity_poly.type
_entity_poly.pdbx_seq_one_letter_code
_entity_poly.pdbx_strand_id
1 'polypeptide(L)' 'AQAMAAWPTAVGARIAAVTEPRILTEDGTLVVGVRTHAWMTELSLMEPQLLARLAGAAVTHPVRRLRWELLR' A
#
# COMPACT_ATOMS: atom_id res chain seq x y z
N ALA A 1 -5.03 -11.61 -1.94
CA ALA A 1 -4.04 -11.47 -3.03
C ALA A 1 -2.62 -11.37 -2.44
N GLN A 2 -1.58 -11.89 -3.10
CA GLN A 2 -0.18 -11.86 -2.60
C GLN A 2 0.29 -10.46 -2.16
N ALA A 3 -0.13 -9.39 -2.85
CA ALA A 3 0.21 -8.02 -2.48
C ALA A 3 -0.26 -7.63 -1.07
N MET A 4 -1.42 -8.13 -0.63
CA MET A 4 -1.93 -7.90 0.72
C MET A 4 -1.07 -8.60 1.77
N ALA A 5 -0.59 -9.82 1.46
CA ALA A 5 0.29 -10.58 2.35
C ALA A 5 1.71 -10.00 2.41
N ALA A 6 2.22 -9.47 1.28
CA ALA A 6 3.52 -8.84 1.19
C ALA A 6 3.56 -7.44 1.83
N TRP A 7 2.40 -6.79 1.96
CA TRP A 7 2.29 -5.40 2.41
C TRP A 7 3.03 -5.11 3.72
N PRO A 8 2.82 -5.85 4.84
CA PRO A 8 3.48 -5.52 6.11
C PRO A 8 5.00 -5.56 6.04
N THR A 9 5.55 -6.53 5.30
CA THR A 9 6.99 -6.66 5.07
C THR A 9 7.52 -5.52 4.18
N ALA A 10 6.77 -5.16 3.13
CA ALA A 10 7.16 -4.11 2.21
C ALA A 10 7.17 -2.72 2.86
N VAL A 11 6.16 -2.38 3.67
CA VAL A 11 6.02 -1.03 4.24
C VAL A 11 6.66 -0.89 5.63
N GLY A 12 6.78 -2.00 6.37
CA GLY A 12 7.27 -2.04 7.74
C GLY A 12 6.17 -1.82 8.79
N ALA A 13 6.46 -2.23 10.02
CA ALA A 13 5.46 -2.35 11.09
C ALA A 13 4.68 -1.05 11.38
N ARG A 14 5.34 0.11 11.35
CA ARG A 14 4.70 1.41 11.65
C ARG A 14 3.60 1.75 10.64
N ILE A 15 3.89 1.59 9.35
CA ILE A 15 2.91 1.89 8.29
C ILE A 15 1.84 0.79 8.27
N ALA A 16 2.23 -0.47 8.44
CA ALA A 16 1.29 -1.60 8.52
C ALA A 16 0.27 -1.45 9.67
N ALA A 17 0.63 -0.82 10.79
CA ALA A 17 -0.28 -0.61 11.92
C ALA A 17 -1.40 0.42 11.65
N VAL A 18 -1.19 1.31 10.68
CA VAL A 18 -2.10 2.42 10.35
C VAL A 18 -2.73 2.29 8.96
N THR A 19 -2.43 1.20 8.25
CA THR A 19 -2.91 0.94 6.90
C THR A 19 -3.50 -0.45 6.75
N GLU A 20 -4.46 -0.59 5.82
CA GLU A 20 -5.07 -1.88 5.50
C GLU A 20 -5.16 -2.02 3.97
N PRO A 21 -4.40 -2.92 3.32
CA PRO A 21 -4.54 -3.17 1.90
C PRO A 21 -5.88 -3.88 1.62
N ARG A 22 -6.72 -3.32 0.76
CA ARG A 22 -8.11 -3.77 0.55
C ARG A 22 -8.28 -4.55 -0.76
N ILE A 23 -7.88 -3.95 -1.87
CA ILE A 23 -8.04 -4.55 -3.21
C ILE A 23 -6.87 -4.19 -4.10
N LEU A 24 -6.41 -5.16 -4.88
CA LEU A 24 -5.53 -4.95 -6.02
C LEU A 24 -6.38 -5.08 -7.28
N THR A 25 -6.51 -4.00 -8.03
CA THR A 25 -7.26 -3.96 -9.30
C THR A 25 -6.39 -4.50 -10.45
N GLU A 26 -7.03 -4.87 -11.55
CA GLU A 26 -6.35 -5.46 -12.72
C GLU A 26 -5.33 -4.51 -13.38
N ASP A 27 -5.55 -3.20 -13.30
CA ASP A 27 -4.63 -2.16 -13.77
C ASP A 27 -3.39 -1.98 -12.85
N GLY A 28 -3.33 -2.72 -11.73
CA GLY A 28 -2.22 -2.69 -10.79
C GLY A 28 -2.33 -1.59 -9.73
N THR A 29 -3.50 -1.01 -9.52
CA THR A 29 -3.75 -0.08 -8.41
C THR A 29 -4.05 -0.85 -7.12
N LEU A 30 -3.22 -0.66 -6.08
CA LEU A 30 -3.50 -1.19 -4.74
C LEU A 30 -4.24 -0.11 -3.93
N VAL A 31 -5.50 -0.39 -3.62
CA VAL A 31 -6.30 0.45 -2.72
C VAL A 31 -5.98 0.09 -1.28
N VAL A 32 -5.60 1.09 -0.50
CA VAL A 32 -5.16 0.95 0.89
C VAL A 32 -5.95 1.90 1.77
N GLY A 33 -6.61 1.33 2.77
CA GLY A 33 -7.27 2.07 3.82
C GLY A 33 -6.25 2.71 4.76
N VAL A 34 -6.48 3.95 5.20
CA VAL A 34 -5.67 4.68 6.19
C VAL A 34 -6.54 5.25 7.30
N ARG A 35 -5.98 5.43 8.51
CA ARG A 35 -6.75 5.89 9.68
C ARG A 35 -7.13 7.37 9.67
N THR A 36 -6.31 8.24 9.07
CA THR A 36 -6.51 9.70 9.11
C THR A 36 -6.08 10.37 7.80
N HIS A 37 -6.59 11.59 7.56
CA HIS A 37 -6.13 12.42 6.44
C HIS A 37 -4.65 12.80 6.53
N ALA A 38 -4.11 13.00 7.74
CA ALA A 38 -2.69 13.27 7.92
C ALA A 38 -1.83 12.11 7.37
N TRP A 39 -2.21 10.87 7.69
CA TRP A 39 -1.57 9.68 7.12
C TRP A 39 -1.71 9.60 5.60
N MET A 40 -2.85 10.00 5.04
CA MET A 40 -3.03 10.05 3.59
C MET A 40 -2.01 10.98 2.92
N THR A 41 -1.81 12.18 3.47
CA THR A 41 -0.83 13.15 2.95
C THR A 41 0.60 12.61 3.08
N GLU A 42 0.99 12.13 4.26
CA GLU A 42 2.33 11.59 4.50
C GLU A 42 2.63 10.40 3.58
N LEU A 43 1.71 9.43 3.46
CA LEU A 43 1.92 8.24 2.65
C LEU A 43 1.91 8.55 1.14
N SER A 44 1.17 9.57 0.70
CA SER A 44 1.24 10.04 -0.70
C SER A 44 2.62 10.61 -1.04
N LEU A 45 3.28 11.29 -0.10
CA LEU A 45 4.66 11.77 -0.30
C LEU A 45 5.67 10.61 -0.34
N MET A 46 5.37 9.51 0.35
CA MET A 46 6.20 8.31 0.40
C MET A 46 5.87 7.29 -0.71
N GLU A 47 4.83 7.50 -1.52
CA GLU A 47 4.33 6.54 -2.50
C GLU A 47 5.44 5.96 -3.42
N PRO A 48 6.35 6.77 -4.01
CA PRO A 48 7.42 6.22 -4.85
C PRO A 48 8.32 5.22 -4.14
N GLN A 49 8.62 5.46 -2.86
CA GLN A 49 9.47 4.60 -2.05
C GLN A 49 8.73 3.30 -1.68
N LEU A 50 7.44 3.39 -1.39
CA LEU A 50 6.60 2.23 -1.09
C LEU A 50 6.42 1.33 -2.31
N LEU A 51 6.22 1.91 -3.50
CA LEU A 51 6.15 1.17 -4.76
C LEU A 51 7.47 0.44 -5.05
N ALA A 52 8.61 1.08 -4.83
CA ALA A 52 9.92 0.42 -5.00
C ALA A 52 10.08 -0.78 -4.04
N ARG A 53 9.63 -0.67 -2.79
CA ARG A 53 9.68 -1.76 -1.80
C ARG A 53 8.74 -2.91 -2.17
N LEU A 54 7.54 -2.61 -2.70
CA LEU A 54 6.59 -3.60 -3.18
C LEU A 54 7.10 -4.34 -4.42
N ALA A 55 7.78 -3.66 -5.34
CA ALA A 55 8.39 -4.29 -6.50
C ALA A 55 9.45 -5.33 -6.10
N GLY A 56 10.21 -5.08 -5.03
CA GLY A 56 11.19 -6.02 -4.48
C GLY A 56 10.59 -7.25 -3.78
N ALA A 57 9.29 -7.25 -3.47
CA ALA A 57 8.63 -8.31 -2.70
C ALA A 57 8.12 -9.49 -3.55
N ALA A 58 8.47 -9.56 -4.84
CA ALA A 58 8.13 -10.66 -5.76
C ALA A 58 6.62 -11.01 -5.82
N VAL A 59 5.76 -10.00 -5.86
CA VAL A 59 4.31 -10.16 -6.01
C VAL A 59 3.94 -10.64 -7.42
N THR A 60 3.07 -11.65 -7.53
CA THR A 60 2.58 -12.19 -8.84
C THR A 60 1.98 -11.12 -9.75
N HIS A 61 1.31 -10.12 -9.16
CA HIS A 61 0.75 -8.99 -9.88
C HIS A 61 1.45 -7.71 -9.39
N PRO A 62 2.10 -6.95 -10.29
CA PRO A 62 2.86 -5.78 -9.90
C PRO A 62 1.93 -4.66 -9.43
N VAL A 63 2.24 -4.08 -8.27
CA VAL A 63 1.60 -2.84 -7.82
C VAL A 63 2.24 -1.67 -8.56
N ARG A 64 1.46 -0.96 -9.36
CA ARG A 64 1.89 0.17 -10.19
C ARG A 64 1.55 1.52 -9.57
N ARG A 65 0.52 1.55 -8.72
CA ARG A 65 0.00 2.76 -8.09
C ARG A 65 -0.61 2.44 -6.73
N LEU A 66 -0.54 3.39 -5.80
CA LEU A 66 -1.26 3.34 -4.54
C LEU A 66 -2.44 4.30 -4.58
N ARG A 67 -3.57 3.85 -4.02
CA ARG A 67 -4.75 4.69 -3.81
C ARG A 67 -5.12 4.62 -2.34
N TRP A 68 -5.09 5.77 -1.67
CA TRP A 68 -5.41 5.87 -0.26
C TRP A 68 -6.90 6.17 -0.08
N GLU A 69 -7.54 5.49 0.87
CA GLU A 69 -8.93 5.73 1.26
C GLU A 69 -9.02 5.77 2.78
N LEU A 70 -9.95 6.54 3.36
CA LEU A 70 -10.14 6.49 4.79
C LEU A 70 -10.81 5.17 5.19
N LEU A 71 -10.25 4.53 6.22
CA LEU A 71 -10.95 3.47 6.94
C LEU A 71 -12.21 4.08 7.56
N ARG A 72 -13.36 3.51 7.21
CA ARG A 72 -14.65 3.83 7.82
C ARG A 72 -14.92 2.93 9.01
#